data_AF-A0A087UXA7-F1
#
_entry.id   AF-A0A087UXA7-F1
#
_cell.length_a   1.000
_cell.length_b   1.000
_cell.length_c   1.000
_cell.angle_alpha   90.00
_cell.angle_beta   90.00
_cell.angle_gamma   90.00
#
_symmetry.space_group_name_H-M   'P 1'
#
loop_
_entity.id
_entity.type
_entity.pdbx_description
1 polymer ?
#
loop_
_entity_poly.entity_id
_entity_poly.type
_entity_poly.pdbx_seq_one_letter_code
_entity_poly.pdbx_strand_id
1 'polypeptide(L)'
;MGVDQKSIVKSTALQFDLNHIKYRHTFMLRAGCYRLHKRAKISKNPPLHKIFSRNITTFLKLTGLTEEEYSVFCECYELENIDNYEYETDDLEYESDDQIE
;
A
#
# COMPACT_ATOMS: atom_id res chain seq x y z
N MET A 1 6.95 -1.96 -2.18
CA MET A 1 6.52 -3.25 -2.76
C MET A 1 7.66 -4.14 -3.26
N GLY A 2 8.72 -3.61 -3.89
CA GLY A 2 9.90 -4.41 -4.32
C GLY A 2 9.59 -5.38 -5.46
N VAL A 3 8.86 -4.93 -6.48
CA VAL A 3 8.38 -5.77 -7.59
C VAL A 3 9.06 -5.40 -8.90
N ASP A 4 9.34 -6.40 -9.75
CA ASP A 4 9.91 -6.22 -11.07
C ASP A 4 8.95 -5.51 -12.03
N GLN A 5 9.50 -4.66 -12.91
CA GLN A 5 8.75 -3.85 -13.87
C GLN A 5 7.86 -4.72 -14.78
N LYS A 6 8.36 -5.87 -15.24
CA LYS A 6 7.58 -6.80 -16.08
C LYS A 6 6.33 -7.31 -15.35
N SER A 7 6.42 -7.52 -14.05
CA SER A 7 5.28 -7.97 -13.23
C SER A 7 4.24 -6.87 -13.04
N ILE A 8 4.68 -5.62 -12.91
CA ILE A 8 3.80 -4.45 -12.82
C ILE A 8 2.96 -4.34 -14.09
N VAL A 9 3.61 -4.37 -15.26
CA VAL A 9 2.91 -4.27 -16.56
C VAL A 9 1.95 -5.44 -16.77
N LYS A 10 2.40 -6.69 -16.54
CA LYS A 10 1.57 -7.89 -16.74
C LYS A 10 0.35 -7.97 -15.82
N SER A 11 0.41 -7.35 -14.65
CA SER A 11 -0.68 -7.41 -13.67
C SER A 11 -1.73 -6.34 -13.86
N THR A 12 -1.55 -5.41 -14.81
CA THR A 12 -2.43 -4.24 -14.99
C THR A 12 -2.63 -3.45 -13.69
N ALA A 13 -1.67 -3.52 -12.75
CA ALA A 13 -1.79 -2.91 -11.43
C ALA A 13 -1.97 -1.39 -11.50
N LEU A 14 -1.42 -0.75 -12.54
CA LEU A 14 -1.50 0.71 -12.75
C LEU A 14 -2.89 1.20 -13.17
N GLN A 15 -3.85 0.31 -13.44
CA GLN A 15 -5.25 0.71 -13.70
C GLN A 15 -6.03 1.03 -12.42
N PHE A 16 -5.50 0.66 -11.25
CA PHE A 16 -6.16 0.82 -9.97
C PHE A 16 -5.67 2.09 -9.29
N ASP A 17 -6.55 2.70 -8.50
CA ASP A 17 -6.21 3.86 -7.70
C ASP A 17 -5.10 3.54 -6.70
N LEU A 18 -4.29 4.56 -6.40
CA LEU A 18 -3.17 4.38 -5.49
C LEU A 18 -3.63 3.93 -4.09
N ASN A 19 -4.79 4.40 -3.62
CA ASN A 19 -5.37 3.97 -2.34
C ASN A 19 -5.72 2.48 -2.35
N HIS A 20 -6.30 1.98 -3.44
CA HIS A 20 -6.57 0.55 -3.61
C HIS A 20 -5.29 -0.29 -3.49
N ILE A 21 -4.21 0.18 -4.13
CA ILE A 21 -2.90 -0.47 -4.07
C ILE A 21 -2.34 -0.42 -2.64
N LYS A 22 -2.37 0.75 -2.00
CA LYS A 22 -1.88 0.97 -0.63
C LYS A 22 -2.60 0.08 0.37
N TYR A 23 -3.94 0.10 0.39
CA TYR A 23 -4.73 -0.64 1.37
C TYR A 23 -4.42 -2.12 1.30
N ARG A 24 -4.44 -2.71 0.10
CA ARG A 24 -4.22 -4.15 -0.07
C ARG A 24 -2.78 -4.57 0.23
N HIS A 25 -1.81 -3.77 -0.20
CA HIS A 25 -0.41 -4.04 0.10
C HIS A 25 -0.13 -3.94 1.61
N THR A 26 -0.59 -2.87 2.26
CA THR A 26 -0.38 -2.65 3.69
C THR A 26 -1.13 -3.68 4.53
N PHE A 27 -2.36 -4.02 4.18
CA PHE A 27 -3.12 -5.07 4.83
C PHE A 27 -2.38 -6.41 4.79
N MET A 28 -1.90 -6.83 3.61
CA MET A 28 -1.15 -8.08 3.50
C MET A 28 0.20 -8.05 4.21
N LEU A 29 0.87 -6.88 4.27
CA LEU A 29 2.08 -6.71 5.06
C LEU A 29 1.79 -6.92 6.56
N ARG A 30 0.75 -6.26 7.09
CA ARG A 30 0.37 -6.35 8.51
C ARG A 30 -0.14 -7.75 8.88
N ALA A 31 -0.88 -8.40 7.97
CA ALA A 31 -1.31 -9.79 8.12
C ALA A 31 -0.16 -10.82 7.98
N GLY A 32 1.05 -10.39 7.61
CA GLY A 32 2.20 -11.28 7.40
C GLY A 32 2.14 -12.11 6.11
N CYS A 33 1.15 -11.88 5.24
CA CYS A 33 0.95 -12.57 3.97
C CYS A 33 1.78 -11.98 2.81
N TYR A 34 2.43 -10.84 3.04
CA TYR A 34 3.36 -10.21 2.11
C TYR A 34 4.64 -9.83 2.83
N ARG A 35 5.80 -10.04 2.18
CA ARG A 35 7.09 -9.63 2.72
C ARG A 35 7.89 -8.84 1.71
N LEU A 36 8.51 -7.74 2.14
CA LEU A 36 9.48 -7.00 1.32
C LEU A 36 10.78 -7.80 1.21
N HIS A 37 11.15 -8.23 0.00
CA HIS A 37 12.37 -9.02 -0.19
C HIS A 37 13.54 -8.09 -0.50
N LYS A 38 14.63 -8.18 0.28
CA LYS A 38 15.86 -7.38 0.05
C LYS A 38 16.79 -7.99 -1.02
N ARG A 39 16.60 -9.27 -1.41
CA ARG A 39 17.44 -10.01 -2.38
C ARG A 39 16.62 -11.06 -3.14
N ALA A 40 17.18 -11.54 -4.26
CA ALA A 40 16.65 -12.49 -5.26
C ALA A 40 16.26 -13.91 -4.76
N LYS A 41 15.69 -14.05 -3.56
CA LYS A 41 14.96 -15.26 -3.19
C LYS A 41 13.61 -15.24 -3.90
N ILE A 42 13.22 -16.40 -4.45
CA ILE A 42 11.89 -16.63 -5.02
C ILE A 42 10.86 -16.16 -3.99
N SER A 43 10.11 -15.12 -4.36
CA SER A 43 9.11 -14.57 -3.48
C SER A 43 7.96 -15.56 -3.33
N LYS A 44 7.60 -15.85 -2.08
CA LYS A 44 6.34 -16.56 -1.76
C LYS A 44 5.13 -15.61 -1.76
N ASN A 45 5.33 -14.32 -2.06
CA ASN A 45 4.24 -13.36 -2.11
C ASN A 45 3.28 -13.74 -3.24
N PRO A 46 1.97 -13.56 -3.05
CA PRO A 46 1.00 -13.76 -4.12
C PRO A 46 1.29 -12.86 -5.33
N PRO A 47 0.94 -13.32 -6.54
CA PRO A 47 1.17 -12.52 -7.75
C PRO A 47 0.28 -11.28 -7.76
N LEU A 48 0.80 -10.17 -8.28
CA LEU A 48 0.13 -8.85 -8.25
C LEU A 48 -1.30 -8.86 -8.82
N HIS A 49 -1.56 -9.64 -9.88
CA HIS A 49 -2.90 -9.73 -10.48
C HIS A 49 -3.95 -10.34 -9.54
N LYS A 50 -3.53 -11.17 -8.57
CA LYS A 50 -4.43 -11.68 -7.52
C LYS A 50 -4.58 -10.68 -6.38
N ILE A 51 -3.51 -9.97 -6.03
CA ILE A 51 -3.53 -8.94 -4.97
C ILE A 51 -4.46 -7.79 -5.38
N PHE A 52 -4.35 -7.29 -6.61
CA PHE A 52 -5.14 -6.15 -7.09
C PHE A 52 -6.36 -6.59 -7.92
N SER A 53 -6.92 -7.78 -7.66
CA SER A 53 -8.16 -8.19 -8.33
C SER A 53 -9.35 -7.30 -7.92
N ARG A 54 -10.24 -6.93 -8.84
CA ARG A 54 -11.47 -6.18 -8.49
C ARG A 54 -12.34 -6.91 -7.46
N ASN A 55 -12.28 -8.23 -7.41
CA ASN A 55 -13.08 -9.02 -6.49
C ASN A 55 -12.41 -9.12 -5.10
N ILE A 56 -13.03 -8.51 -4.08
CA ILE A 56 -12.53 -8.51 -2.71
C ILE A 56 -12.44 -9.92 -2.10
N THR A 57 -13.42 -10.78 -2.33
CA THR A 57 -13.42 -12.16 -1.79
C THR A 57 -12.24 -12.98 -2.32
N THR A 58 -11.81 -12.72 -3.56
CA THR A 58 -10.64 -13.39 -4.15
C THR A 58 -9.35 -12.92 -3.51
N PHE A 59 -9.27 -11.64 -3.17
CA PHE A 59 -8.13 -11.06 -2.46
C PHE A 59 -8.05 -11.60 -1.02
N LEU A 60 -9.17 -11.63 -0.30
CA LEU A 60 -9.23 -12.09 1.10
C LEU A 60 -8.86 -13.57 1.27
N LYS A 61 -9.11 -14.41 0.26
CA LYS A 61 -8.60 -15.79 0.24
C LYS A 61 -7.07 -15.89 0.30
N LEU A 62 -6.34 -14.83 -0.07
CA LEU A 62 -4.88 -14.79 0.05
C LEU A 62 -4.41 -14.54 1.49
N THR A 63 -5.24 -13.93 2.32
CA THR A 63 -4.91 -13.58 3.71
C THR A 63 -5.56 -14.53 4.72
N GLY A 64 -6.68 -15.17 4.35
CA GLY A 64 -7.47 -15.98 5.27
C GLY A 64 -8.31 -15.14 6.24
N LEU A 65 -8.43 -13.83 5.98
CA LEU A 65 -9.20 -12.89 6.79
C LEU A 65 -10.56 -12.59 6.14
N THR A 66 -11.46 -12.02 6.94
CA THR A 66 -12.83 -11.67 6.58
C THR A 66 -12.94 -10.29 5.94
N GLU A 67 -14.09 -10.03 5.33
CA GLU A 67 -14.39 -8.71 4.74
C GLU A 67 -14.59 -7.64 5.82
N GLU A 68 -15.13 -8.02 6.97
CA GLU A 68 -15.28 -7.15 8.14
C GLU A 68 -13.92 -6.66 8.65
N GLU A 69 -12.97 -7.57 8.87
CA GLU A 69 -11.61 -7.22 9.30
C GLU A 69 -10.90 -6.30 8.29
N TYR A 70 -11.16 -6.49 7.00
CA TYR A 70 -10.63 -5.62 5.96
C TYR A 70 -11.28 -4.24 5.96
N SER A 71 -12.59 -4.15 6.18
CA SER A 71 -13.32 -2.88 6.28
C SER A 71 -12.80 -2.04 7.45
N VAL A 72 -12.72 -2.64 8.64
CA VAL A 72 -12.20 -2.00 9.85
C VAL A 72 -10.74 -1.57 9.63
N PHE A 73 -9.93 -2.41 8.98
CA PHE A 73 -8.57 -2.02 8.62
C PHE A 73 -8.52 -0.77 7.73
N CYS A 74 -9.40 -0.66 6.72
CA CYS A 74 -9.41 0.51 5.83
C CYS A 74 -9.75 1.79 6.60
N GLU A 75 -10.74 1.73 7.49
CA GLU A 75 -11.11 2.86 8.37
C GLU A 75 -9.95 3.27 9.27
N CYS A 76 -9.31 2.32 9.96
CA CYS A 76 -8.15 2.60 10.80
C CYS A 76 -6.98 3.17 9.98
N TYR A 77 -6.72 2.62 8.79
CA TYR A 77 -5.63 3.06 7.93
C TYR A 77 -5.87 4.48 7.39
N GLU A 78 -7.11 4.85 7.10
CA GLU A 78 -7.44 6.23 6.71
C GLU A 78 -7.17 7.22 7.84
N LEU A 79 -7.61 6.90 9.07
CA LEU A 79 -7.34 7.72 10.26
C LEU A 79 -5.84 7.88 10.50
N GLU A 80 -5.07 6.79 10.47
CA GLU A 80 -3.61 6.83 10.64
C GLU A 80 -2.91 7.70 9.59
N ASN A 81 -3.40 7.74 8.34
CA ASN A 81 -2.80 8.59 7.32
C ASN A 81 -3.17 10.06 7.52
N ILE A 82 -4.40 10.37 7.93
CA ILE A 82 -4.83 11.75 8.23
C ILE A 82 -3.94 12.34 9.33
N ASP A 83 -3.75 11.60 10.43
CA ASP A 83 -2.88 12.03 11.53
C ASP A 83 -1.44 12.29 11.03
N ASN A 84 -0.89 11.40 10.20
CA ASN A 84 0.46 11.60 9.63
C ASN A 84 0.59 12.85 8.74
N TYR A 85 -0.44 13.20 7.96
CA TYR A 85 -0.40 14.41 7.11
C TYR A 85 -0.43 15.70 7.94
N GLU A 86 -1.09 15.68 9.10
CA GLU A 86 -1.17 16.83 10.01
C GLU A 86 0.20 17.13 10.65
N TYR A 87 1.01 16.10 10.93
CA TYR A 87 2.37 16.26 11.45
C TYR A 87 3.45 16.55 10.38
N GLU A 88 3.27 16.12 9.12
CA GLU A 88 4.24 16.44 8.04
C GLU A 88 4.14 17.89 7.53
N THR A 89 3.02 18.59 7.79
CA THR A 89 2.82 19.97 7.31
C THR A 89 3.50 21.02 8.20
N ASP A 90 3.77 20.70 9.46
CA ASP A 90 4.42 21.59 10.44
C ASP A 90 5.95 21.73 10.21
N ASP A 91 6.56 20.85 9.43
CA ASP A 91 8.02 20.80 9.19
C ASP A 91 8.44 21.53 7.88
N LEU A 92 7.50 22.21 7.21
CA LEU A 92 7.73 23.06 6.05
C LEU A 92 7.51 24.54 6.39
N GLU A 93 8.11 25.02 7.48
CA GLU A 93 8.33 26.45 7.65
C GLU A 93 9.27 26.94 6.53
N TYR A 94 8.73 27.77 5.64
CA TYR A 94 9.49 28.44 4.59
C TYR A 94 10.64 29.25 5.22
N GLU A 95 11.89 28.85 4.97
CA GLU A 95 13.01 29.79 5.05
C GLU A 95 12.74 30.88 4.00
N SER A 96 12.13 31.96 4.42
CA SER A 96 12.05 33.20 3.67
C SER A 96 13.46 33.74 3.50
N ASP A 97 14.03 33.53 2.31
CA ASP A 97 15.24 34.21 1.83
C ASP A 97 14.96 35.73 1.75
N ASP A 98 15.13 36.43 2.88
CA ASP A 98 15.33 37.87 2.91
C ASP A 98 16.72 38.19 2.35
N GLN A 99 16.83 38.30 1.02
CA GLN A 99 17.91 39.02 0.36
C GLN A 99 17.39 40.35 -0.20
N ILE A 100 17.37 41.39 0.64
CA ILE A 100 17.51 42.79 0.20
C ILE A 100 18.31 43.57 1.25
N GLU A 101 19.63 43.71 1.06
CA GLU A 101 20.33 45.01 0.97
C GLU A 101 21.75 44.85 0.42
#